data_AF-A0A939PLI5-F1
#
_entry.id   AF-A0A939PLI5-F1
#
_cell.length_a   1.000
_cell.length_b   1.000
_cell.length_c   1.000
_cell.angle_alpha   90.00
_cell.angle_beta   90.00
_cell.angle_gamma   90.00
#
_symmetry.space_group_name_H-M   'P 1'
#
loop_
_entity.id
_entity.type
_entity.pdbx_description
1 polymer ?
#
loop_
_entity_poly.entity_id
_entity_poly.type
_entity_poly.pdbx_seq_one_letter_code
_entity_poly.pdbx_strand_id
1 'polypeptide(L)'
;MTAHLSDSDRQALRLAHDLREELRLALPPGAGGPTVSPFVDPAGQPSVLMRMDAETARALMALLRERRTQPQEPRRADGSHVLPPPPAPVGAGATGPLLPTSFPTR
;
A
#
# COMPACT_ATOMS: atom_id res chain seq x y z
N MET A 1 -18.13 23.73 -29.06
CA MET A 1 -17.25 24.23 -27.99
C MET A 1 -16.79 23.04 -27.17
N THR A 2 -15.58 22.55 -27.38
CA THR A 2 -14.96 21.58 -26.47
C THR A 2 -14.54 22.34 -25.22
N ALA A 3 -15.25 22.13 -24.11
CA ALA A 3 -14.87 22.72 -22.83
C ALA A 3 -13.49 22.15 -22.45
N HIS A 4 -12.44 22.94 -22.63
CA HIS A 4 -11.11 22.58 -22.15
C HIS A 4 -11.11 22.69 -20.63
N LEU A 5 -11.36 21.56 -19.97
CA LEU A 5 -11.19 21.43 -18.53
C LEU A 5 -9.74 21.78 -18.16
N SER A 6 -9.58 22.64 -17.16
CA SER A 6 -8.28 22.97 -16.57
C SER A 6 -7.59 21.71 -16.06
N ASP A 7 -6.25 21.70 -15.98
CA ASP A 7 -5.52 20.53 -15.49
C ASP A 7 -5.97 20.12 -14.08
N SER A 8 -6.17 21.09 -13.18
CA SER A 8 -6.71 20.84 -11.83
C SER A 8 -8.07 20.16 -11.84
N ASP A 9 -8.94 20.50 -12.80
CA ASP A 9 -10.26 19.88 -12.93
C ASP A 9 -10.14 18.42 -13.38
N ARG A 10 -9.28 18.14 -14.37
CA ARG A 10 -8.98 16.77 -14.82
C ARG A 10 -8.36 15.95 -13.70
N GLN A 11 -7.50 16.55 -12.88
CA GLN A 11 -6.92 15.90 -11.70
C GLN A 11 -8.00 15.61 -10.65
N ALA A 12 -8.88 16.56 -10.34
CA ALA A 12 -9.98 16.35 -9.40
C ALA A 12 -10.93 15.24 -9.87
N LEU A 13 -11.25 15.19 -11.17
CA LEU A 13 -12.07 14.13 -11.77
C LEU A 13 -11.44 12.74 -11.62
N ARG A 14 -10.13 12.62 -11.91
CA ARG A 14 -9.39 11.37 -11.70
C ARG A 14 -9.39 10.96 -10.23
N LEU A 15 -9.02 11.88 -9.35
CA LEU A 15 -9.00 11.65 -7.91
C LEU A 15 -10.37 11.19 -7.37
N ALA A 16 -11.47 11.82 -7.81
CA ALA A 16 -12.82 11.44 -7.43
C ALA A 16 -13.23 10.05 -7.97
N HIS A 17 -12.70 9.63 -9.12
CA HIS A 17 -12.94 8.30 -9.66
C HIS A 17 -12.16 7.24 -8.90
N ASP A 18 -10.85 7.42 -8.73
CA ASP A 18 -10.00 6.51 -7.96
C ASP A 18 -10.54 6.31 -6.54
N LEU A 19 -10.92 7.39 -5.86
CA LEU A 19 -11.47 7.31 -4.52
C LEU A 19 -12.81 6.56 -4.46
N ARG A 20 -13.65 6.66 -5.49
CA ARG A 20 -14.90 5.87 -5.55
C ARG A 20 -14.63 4.39 -5.69
N GLU A 21 -13.70 4.01 -6.55
CA GLU A 21 -13.36 2.61 -6.75
C GLU A 21 -12.73 2.02 -5.48
N GLU A 22 -11.79 2.74 -4.86
CA GLU A 22 -11.16 2.30 -3.60
C GLU A 22 -12.19 2.11 -2.48
N LEU A 23 -13.13 3.06 -2.32
CA LEU A 23 -14.18 2.95 -1.30
C LEU A 23 -15.17 1.84 -1.60
N ARG A 24 -15.47 1.59 -2.88
CA ARG A 24 -16.34 0.48 -3.31
C ARG A 24 -15.73 -0.88 -2.95
N LEU A 25 -14.41 -1.00 -3.01
CA LEU A 25 -13.69 -2.23 -2.64
C LEU A 25 -13.51 -2.37 -1.13
N ALA A 26 -13.33 -1.25 -0.42
CA ALA A 26 -13.06 -1.26 1.02
C ALA A 26 -14.33 -1.40 1.87
N LEU A 27 -15.46 -0.84 1.42
CA LEU A 27 -16.70 -0.83 2.20
C LEU A 27 -17.47 -2.16 2.06
N PRO A 28 -18.14 -2.61 3.13
CA PRO A 28 -18.92 -3.83 3.10
C PRO A 28 -20.14 -3.71 2.16
N PRO A 29 -20.54 -4.80 1.49
CA PRO A 29 -21.71 -4.83 0.62
C PRO A 29 -22.98 -4.60 1.45
N GLY A 30 -23.58 -3.42 1.35
CA GLY A 30 -24.77 -3.02 2.11
C GLY A 30 -24.76 -1.58 2.58
N ALA A 31 -23.57 -1.00 2.76
CA ALA A 31 -23.42 0.44 3.01
C ALA A 31 -23.86 1.22 1.77
N GLY A 32 -24.75 2.21 1.93
CA GLY A 32 -25.13 3.11 0.86
C GLY A 32 -23.89 3.80 0.28
N GLY A 33 -23.57 3.52 -0.99
CA GLY A 33 -22.30 3.93 -1.58
C GLY A 33 -22.04 5.44 -1.42
N PRO A 34 -20.86 5.84 -0.92
CA PRO A 34 -20.55 7.25 -0.70
C PRO A 34 -20.60 8.02 -2.02
N THR A 35 -21.26 9.18 -2.00
CA THR A 35 -21.23 10.12 -3.13
C THR A 35 -19.95 10.93 -3.06
N VAL A 36 -19.14 10.85 -4.10
CA VAL A 36 -17.86 11.56 -4.20
C VAL A 36 -17.92 12.51 -5.38
N SER A 37 -17.60 13.78 -5.15
CA SER A 37 -17.68 14.83 -6.15
C SER A 37 -16.33 15.56 -6.28
N PRO A 38 -15.81 15.75 -7.50
CA PRO A 38 -14.61 16.54 -7.71
C PRO A 38 -14.86 18.00 -7.34
N PHE A 39 -13.85 18.64 -6.78
CA PHE A 39 -13.88 20.05 -6.39
C PHE A 39 -12.48 20.65 -6.55
N VAL A 40 -12.39 21.92 -6.92
CA VAL A 40 -11.13 22.66 -6.89
C VAL A 40 -11.26 23.72 -5.82
N ASP A 41 -10.41 23.65 -4.81
CA ASP A 41 -10.38 24.60 -3.69
C ASP A 41 -10.00 26.01 -4.17
N PRO A 42 -10.33 27.11 -3.44
CA PRO A 42 -9.90 28.45 -3.80
C PRO A 42 -8.37 28.61 -4.00
N ALA A 43 -7.55 27.75 -3.41
CA ALA A 43 -6.11 27.69 -3.68
C ALA A 43 -5.73 27.07 -5.04
N GLY A 44 -6.71 26.63 -5.85
CA GLY A 44 -6.51 25.98 -7.14
C GLY A 44 -6.15 24.48 -7.06
N GLN A 45 -6.23 23.89 -5.86
CA GLN A 45 -5.84 22.51 -5.60
C GLN A 45 -6.96 21.52 -5.92
N PRO A 46 -6.67 20.40 -6.61
CA PRO A 46 -7.64 19.35 -6.84
C PRO A 46 -8.02 18.68 -5.52
N SER A 47 -9.31 18.65 -5.24
CA SER A 47 -9.89 18.18 -3.98
C SER A 47 -11.17 17.39 -4.27
N VAL A 48 -11.71 16.76 -3.22
CA VAL A 48 -12.91 15.94 -3.35
C VAL A 48 -13.83 16.18 -2.18
N LEU A 49 -15.11 16.33 -2.46
CA LEU A 49 -16.17 16.36 -1.45
C LEU A 49 -16.83 14.99 -1.40
N MET A 50 -17.05 14.49 -0.19
CA MET A 50 -17.65 13.18 0.03
C MET A 50 -18.86 13.31 0.94
N ARG A 51 -19.97 12.72 0.50
CA ARG A 51 -21.21 12.61 1.27
C ARG A 51 -21.53 11.14 1.49
N MET A 52 -21.82 10.77 2.72
CA MET A 52 -22.20 9.43 3.13
C MET A 52 -23.19 9.51 4.30
N ASP A 53 -23.96 8.46 4.50
CA ASP A 53 -24.82 8.35 5.68
C ASP A 53 -24.02 7.93 6.92
N ALA A 54 -24.67 7.97 8.09
CA ALA A 54 -24.03 7.69 9.37
C ALA A 54 -23.55 6.23 9.52
N GLU A 55 -24.25 5.26 8.94
CA GLU A 55 -23.83 3.85 8.93
C GLU A 55 -22.57 3.67 8.11
N THR A 56 -22.56 4.19 6.87
CA THR A 56 -21.39 4.15 5.99
C THR A 56 -20.18 4.84 6.61
N ALA A 57 -20.39 5.98 7.28
CA ALA A 57 -19.33 6.67 8.01
C ALA A 57 -18.76 5.82 9.17
N ARG A 58 -19.61 5.12 9.92
CA ARG A 58 -19.17 4.21 11.00
C ARG A 58 -18.38 3.04 10.46
N ALA A 59 -18.82 2.43 9.36
CA ALA A 59 -18.09 1.36 8.69
C ALA A 59 -16.69 1.84 8.25
N LEU A 60 -16.60 3.01 7.61
CA LEU A 60 -15.32 3.60 7.22
C LEU A 60 -14.40 3.87 8.41
N MET A 61 -14.95 4.43 9.51
CA MET A 61 -14.16 4.67 10.73
C MET A 61 -13.65 3.37 11.37
N ALA A 62 -14.43 2.29 11.34
CA ALA A 62 -14.00 0.98 11.83
C ALA A 62 -12.79 0.46 11.02
N LEU A 63 -12.89 0.47 9.68
CA LEU A 63 -11.80 0.06 8.79
C LEU A 63 -10.51 0.86 9.01
N LEU A 64 -10.64 2.19 9.16
CA LEU A 64 -9.48 3.05 9.43
C LEU A 64 -8.84 2.76 10.80
N ARG A 65 -9.63 2.40 11.82
CA ARG A 65 -9.10 2.00 13.13
C ARG A 65 -8.36 0.67 13.04
N GLU A 66 -8.91 -0.31 12.34
CA GLU A 66 -8.27 -1.62 12.13
C GLU A 66 -6.90 -1.47 11.44
N ARG A 67 -6.82 -0.60 10.42
CA ARG A 67 -5.56 -0.28 9.74
C ARG A 67 -4.52 0.41 10.62
N ARG A 68 -4.93 1.24 11.59
CA ARG A 68 -3.99 1.83 12.56
C ARG A 68 -3.49 0.82 13.59
N THR A 69 -4.30 -0.19 13.90
CA THR A 69 -3.95 -1.23 14.87
C THR A 69 -3.08 -2.33 14.29
N GLN A 70 -3.11 -2.52 12.96
CA GLN A 70 -2.07 -3.29 12.30
C GLN A 70 -0.76 -2.49 12.42
N PRO A 71 0.29 -3.03 13.07
CA PRO A 71 1.58 -2.36 13.04
C PRO A 71 1.98 -2.27 11.57
N GLN A 72 1.95 -1.05 11.01
CA GLN A 72 2.76 -0.76 9.84
C GLN A 72 4.18 -1.04 10.30
N GLU A 73 4.69 -2.24 10.02
CA GLU A 73 6.08 -2.57 10.26
C GLU A 73 6.87 -1.41 9.68
N PRO A 74 7.60 -0.63 10.51
CA PRO A 74 8.31 0.51 10.02
C PRO A 74 9.29 -0.07 9.02
N ARG A 75 9.02 0.15 7.73
CA ARG A 75 9.96 -0.15 6.67
C ARG A 75 11.21 0.61 7.08
N ARG A 76 12.19 -0.12 7.63
CA ARG A 76 13.45 0.39 8.15
C ARG A 76 13.96 1.40 7.13
N ALA A 77 13.79 2.67 7.44
CA ALA A 77 14.54 3.74 6.83
C ALA A 77 15.94 3.68 7.44
N ASP A 78 16.66 2.60 7.18
CA ASP A 78 18.08 2.48 7.51
C ASP A 78 18.69 1.41 6.59
N GLY A 79 19.57 1.86 5.70
CA GLY A 79 20.20 1.05 4.67
C GLY A 79 21.22 0.08 5.22
N SER A 80 20.75 -0.99 5.87
CA SER A 80 21.61 -2.09 6.28
C SER A 80 20.91 -3.42 6.00
N HIS A 81 21.31 -4.05 4.89
CA HIS A 81 21.06 -5.47 4.63
C HIS A 81 21.79 -6.29 5.69
N VAL A 82 21.14 -6.56 6.82
CA VAL A 82 21.56 -7.68 7.67
C VAL A 82 20.94 -8.93 7.07
N LEU A 83 21.75 -9.66 6.31
CA LEU A 83 21.45 -11.03 5.88
C LEU A 83 21.07 -11.87 7.11
N PRO A 84 20.11 -12.80 6.99
CA PRO A 84 19.86 -13.77 8.06
C PRO A 84 21.18 -14.51 8.38
N PRO A 85 21.50 -14.76 9.67
CA PRO A 85 22.69 -15.50 10.03
C PRO A 85 22.60 -16.91 9.41
N PRO A 86 23.71 -17.45 8.85
CA PRO A 86 23.71 -18.80 8.32
C PRO A 86 23.41 -19.79 9.45
N PRO A 87 22.68 -20.89 9.19
CA PRO A 87 22.46 -21.93 10.18
C PRO A 87 23.81 -22.52 10.64
N ALA A 88 23.98 -22.62 11.95
CA ALA A 88 25.16 -23.19 12.58
C ALA A 88 25.41 -24.64 12.10
N PRO A 89 26.65 -25.02 11.75
CA PRO A 89 26.96 -26.39 11.41
C PRO A 89 26.85 -27.28 12.65
N VAL A 90 25.86 -28.16 12.62
CA VAL A 90 25.81 -29.38 13.43
C VAL A 90 26.97 -30.29 13.03
N GLY A 91 27.74 -30.78 14.01
CA GLY A 91 28.66 -31.89 13.81
C GLY A 91 30.04 -31.68 14.40
N ALA A 92 30.16 -31.88 15.72
CA ALA A 92 31.42 -32.24 16.33
C ALA A 92 31.75 -33.70 15.99
N GLY A 93 32.98 -33.94 15.50
CA GLY A 93 33.62 -35.24 15.66
C GLY A 93 34.23 -35.85 14.40
N ALA A 94 35.54 -36.11 14.51
CA ALA A 94 36.31 -37.16 13.85
C ALA A 94 36.99 -36.84 12.50
N THR A 95 38.27 -36.45 12.63
CA THR A 95 39.44 -37.17 12.08
C THR A 95 39.59 -37.34 10.57
N GLY A 96 40.65 -36.72 10.01
CA GLY A 96 41.42 -37.30 8.91
C GLY A 96 41.70 -36.34 7.74
N PRO A 97 42.98 -36.01 7.44
CA PRO A 97 43.35 -35.22 6.27
C PRO A 97 43.52 -36.09 5.02
N LEU A 98 43.87 -35.44 3.89
CA LEU A 98 44.29 -35.96 2.56
C LEU A 98 43.15 -35.88 1.51
N LEU A 99 43.28 -35.41 0.26
CA LEU A 99 44.31 -34.80 -0.60
C LEU A 99 43.54 -34.24 -1.83
N PRO A 100 44.13 -33.38 -2.68
CA PRO A 100 43.44 -32.67 -3.76
C PRO A 100 43.45 -33.44 -5.09
N THR A 101 42.38 -33.36 -5.89
CA THR A 101 42.45 -33.60 -7.34
C THR A 101 41.38 -32.83 -8.13
N SER A 102 41.90 -32.00 -9.03
CA SER A 102 41.35 -31.42 -10.27
C SER A 102 40.31 -32.29 -11.00
N PHE A 103 39.43 -31.72 -11.85
CA PHE A 103 39.26 -32.09 -13.28
C PHE A 103 38.31 -31.10 -14.02
N PRO A 104 38.42 -30.95 -15.36
CA PRO A 104 38.20 -29.69 -16.07
C PRO A 104 36.94 -29.59 -16.96
N THR A 105 36.80 -28.36 -17.47
CA THR A 105 36.01 -27.84 -18.61
C THR A 105 35.70 -28.84 -19.74
N ARG A 106 34.47 -28.75 -20.28
CA ARG A 106 34.20 -28.33 -21.66
C ARG A 106 32.73 -27.95 -21.84
#